data_AF-A0A964Z1E4-F1
#
_entry.id   AF-A0A964Z1E4-F1
#
_cell.length_a   1.000
_cell.length_b   1.000
_cell.length_c   1.000
_cell.angle_alpha   90.00
_cell.angle_beta   90.00
_cell.angle_gamma   90.00
#
_symmetry.space_group_name_H-M   'P 1'
#
loop_
_entity.id
_entity.type
_entity.pdbx_description
1 polymer ?
#
loop_
_entity_poly.entity_id
_entity_poly.type
_entity_poly.pdbx_seq_one_letter_code
_entity_poly.pdbx_strand_id
1 'polypeptide(L)'
;MTNLGQFRVRQVMLAGGTIFILSAVALISRPDLFGQFIGISGEDAFWSLRMTGIVLLPLGYLMIVVRNNSSNYVVRTFAILMSLVSLALGIVTLLAPGEPNVGRIIYAVIGFVFSTLYVVALALGKNKN
;
A
#
# COMPACT_ATOMS: atom_id res chain seq x y z
N MET A 1 6.14 -16.97 15.41
CA MET A 1 6.42 -15.52 15.37
C MET A 1 6.33 -14.99 16.78
N THR A 2 7.30 -14.20 17.22
CA THR A 2 7.29 -13.60 18.56
C THR A 2 6.16 -12.58 18.71
N ASN A 3 5.71 -12.32 19.95
CA ASN A 3 4.69 -11.30 20.25
C ASN A 3 5.08 -9.91 19.71
N LEU A 4 6.38 -9.57 19.75
CA LEU A 4 6.89 -8.31 19.22
C LEU A 4 6.85 -8.25 17.68
N GLY A 5 7.20 -9.35 16.99
CA GLY A 5 7.10 -9.43 15.53
C GLY A 5 5.64 -9.31 15.05
N GLN A 6 4.71 -9.95 15.76
CA GLN A 6 3.28 -9.84 15.47
C GLN A 6 2.76 -8.42 15.67
N PHE A 7 3.15 -7.77 16.77
CA PHE A 7 2.79 -6.38 17.02
C PHE A 7 3.27 -5.46 15.88
N ARG A 8 4.53 -5.61 15.45
CA ARG A 8 5.11 -4.80 14.37
C ARG A 8 4.37 -4.98 13.05
N VAL A 9 4.09 -6.21 12.63
CA VAL A 9 3.31 -6.47 11.41
C VAL A 9 1.94 -5.80 11.49
N ARG A 10 1.25 -5.91 12.62
CA ARG A 10 -0.05 -5.25 12.83
C ARG A 10 0.08 -3.73 12.75
N GLN A 11 1.16 -3.12 13.25
CA GLN A 11 1.37 -1.67 13.09
C GLN A 11 1.61 -1.27 11.63
N VAL A 12 2.38 -2.04 10.87
CA VAL A 12 2.58 -1.78 9.43
C VAL A 12 1.25 -1.87 8.67
N MET A 13 0.39 -2.84 9.01
CA MET A 13 -0.96 -2.95 8.44
C MET A 13 -1.85 -1.74 8.74
N LEU A 14 -1.76 -1.16 9.94
CA LEU A 14 -2.51 0.05 10.28
C LEU A 14 -2.03 1.23 9.43
N ALA A 15 -0.72 1.47 9.41
CA ALA A 15 -0.13 2.55 8.64
C ALA A 15 -0.47 2.42 7.14
N GLY A 16 -0.31 1.22 6.58
CA GLY A 16 -0.64 0.94 5.18
C GLY A 16 -2.13 1.10 4.88
N GLY A 17 -3.00 0.56 5.73
CA GLY A 17 -4.45 0.67 5.58
C GLY A 17 -4.93 2.12 5.61
N THR A 18 -4.40 2.93 6.54
CA THR A 18 -4.70 4.37 6.63
C THR A 18 -4.24 5.11 5.38
N ILE A 19 -3.00 4.89 4.90
CA ILE A 19 -2.51 5.55 3.69
C ILE A 19 -3.32 5.13 2.47
N PHE A 20 -3.70 3.86 2.35
CA PHE A 20 -4.53 3.38 1.24
C PHE A 20 -5.93 4.01 1.26
N ILE A 21 -6.55 4.15 2.42
CA ILE A 21 -7.85 4.85 2.55
C ILE A 21 -7.71 6.32 2.17
N LEU A 22 -6.67 7.01 2.64
CA LEU A 22 -6.42 8.42 2.29
C LEU A 22 -6.16 8.59 0.79
N SER A 23 -5.33 7.74 0.20
CA SER A 23 -5.10 7.70 -1.25
C SER A 23 -6.38 7.41 -2.03
N ALA A 24 -7.23 6.49 -1.54
CA ALA A 24 -8.52 6.19 -2.16
C ALA A 24 -9.43 7.42 -2.20
N VAL A 25 -9.54 8.13 -1.08
CA VAL A 25 -10.31 9.38 -1.01
C VAL A 25 -9.74 10.43 -1.97
N ALA A 26 -8.42 10.59 -2.04
CA ALA A 26 -7.79 11.52 -2.97
C ALA A 26 -8.07 11.16 -4.44
N LEU A 27 -7.96 9.87 -4.80
CA LEU A 27 -8.24 9.35 -6.14
C LEU A 27 -9.69 9.55 -6.57
N ILE A 28 -10.65 9.39 -5.65
CA ILE A 28 -12.08 9.56 -5.92
C ILE A 28 -12.42 11.05 -6.07
N SER A 29 -11.98 11.87 -5.11
CA SER A 29 -12.40 13.27 -5.00
C SER A 29 -11.65 14.21 -5.95
N ARG A 30 -10.33 14.01 -6.12
CA ARG A 30 -9.43 14.87 -6.89
C ARG A 30 -8.45 14.05 -7.74
N PRO A 31 -8.94 13.26 -8.70
CA PRO A 31 -8.09 12.48 -9.61
C PRO A 31 -7.17 13.36 -10.45
N ASP A 32 -7.55 14.63 -10.68
CA ASP A 32 -6.76 15.64 -11.37
C ASP A 32 -5.45 15.95 -10.64
N LEU A 33 -5.54 16.21 -9.33
CA LEU A 33 -4.37 16.54 -8.51
C LEU A 33 -3.45 15.33 -8.36
N PHE A 34 -4.03 14.16 -8.14
CA PHE A 34 -3.25 12.93 -8.02
C PHE A 34 -2.58 12.55 -9.34
N GLY A 35 -3.33 12.62 -10.45
CA GLY A 35 -2.80 12.37 -11.79
C GLY A 35 -1.62 13.28 -12.10
N GLN A 36 -1.76 14.59 -11.92
CA GLN A 36 -0.66 15.56 -12.10
C GLN A 36 0.52 15.25 -11.18
N PHE A 37 0.28 14.88 -9.93
CA PHE A 37 1.32 14.50 -8.98
C PHE A 37 2.17 13.33 -9.48
N ILE A 38 1.57 12.34 -10.17
CA ILE A 38 2.31 11.18 -10.73
C ILE A 38 2.61 11.29 -12.23
N GLY A 39 2.32 12.43 -12.87
CA GLY A 39 2.61 12.67 -14.29
C GLY A 39 1.66 11.96 -15.25
N ILE A 40 0.41 11.73 -14.84
CA ILE A 40 -0.66 11.15 -15.66
C ILE A 40 -1.78 12.18 -15.83
N SER A 41 -2.21 12.40 -17.07
CA SER A 41 -3.28 13.33 -17.42
C SER A 41 -4.23 12.73 -18.45
N GLY A 42 -5.48 13.18 -18.44
CA GLY A 42 -6.50 12.78 -19.41
C GLY A 42 -7.77 12.30 -18.74
N GLU A 43 -8.92 12.49 -19.39
CA GLU A 43 -10.22 12.17 -18.83
C GLU A 43 -10.38 10.67 -18.53
N ASP A 44 -9.97 9.81 -19.46
CA ASP A 44 -9.98 8.34 -19.30
C ASP A 44 -9.09 7.89 -18.13
N ALA A 45 -7.93 8.54 -17.96
CA ALA A 45 -7.05 8.28 -16.84
C ALA A 45 -7.69 8.70 -15.51
N PHE A 46 -8.39 9.84 -15.47
CA PHE A 46 -9.07 10.29 -14.25
C PHE A 46 -10.22 9.37 -13.86
N TRP A 47 -10.97 8.83 -14.82
CA TRP A 47 -11.96 7.78 -14.54
C TRP A 47 -11.32 6.50 -14.02
N SER A 48 -10.19 6.09 -14.59
CA SER A 48 -9.42 4.93 -14.13
C SER A 48 -8.90 5.11 -12.70
N LEU A 49 -8.43 6.31 -12.36
CA LEU A 49 -8.00 6.67 -11.00
C LEU A 49 -9.17 6.62 -10.01
N ARG A 50 -10.35 7.15 -10.37
CA ARG A 50 -11.55 7.05 -9.51
C ARG A 50 -11.95 5.60 -9.25
N MET A 51 -12.01 4.77 -10.28
CA MET A 51 -12.33 3.34 -10.15
C MET A 51 -11.31 2.62 -9.26
N THR A 52 -10.03 2.93 -9.43
CA THR A 52 -8.95 2.41 -8.58
C THR A 52 -9.13 2.86 -7.13
N GLY A 53 -9.50 4.12 -6.89
CA GLY A 53 -9.83 4.63 -5.56
C GLY A 53 -10.98 3.85 -4.90
N ILE A 54 -12.05 3.57 -5.65
CA ILE A 54 -13.20 2.77 -5.15
C ILE A 54 -12.76 1.37 -4.72
N VAL A 55 -11.85 0.73 -5.46
CA VAL A 55 -11.31 -0.60 -5.11
C VAL A 55 -10.31 -0.52 -3.95
N LEU A 56 -9.53 0.55 -3.87
CA LEU A 56 -8.51 0.74 -2.85
C LEU A 56 -9.11 0.98 -1.46
N LEU A 57 -10.26 1.66 -1.39
CA LEU A 57 -10.95 1.96 -0.13
C LEU A 57 -11.27 0.70 0.71
N PRO A 58 -11.98 -0.33 0.19
CA PRO A 58 -12.24 -1.55 0.94
C PRO A 58 -10.96 -2.35 1.20
N LEU A 59 -9.94 -2.29 0.33
CA LEU A 59 -8.65 -2.95 0.59
C LEU A 59 -7.94 -2.34 1.79
N GLY A 60 -7.87 -1.02 1.88
CA GLY A 60 -7.30 -0.32 3.04
C GLY A 60 -8.07 -0.61 4.32
N TYR A 61 -9.40 -0.66 4.26
CA TYR A 61 -10.23 -1.05 5.40
C TYR A 61 -10.01 -2.52 5.81
N LEU A 62 -9.92 -3.43 4.84
CA LEU A 62 -9.67 -4.85 5.07
C LEU A 62 -8.35 -5.07 5.82
N MET A 63 -7.31 -4.29 5.54
CA MET A 63 -6.05 -4.35 6.29
C MET A 63 -6.25 -4.04 7.77
N ILE A 64 -7.09 -3.05 8.11
CA ILE A 64 -7.42 -2.68 9.50
C ILE A 64 -8.25 -3.79 10.16
N VAL A 65 -9.20 -4.39 9.43
CA VAL A 65 -10.01 -5.50 9.93
C VAL A 65 -9.15 -6.73 10.22
N VAL A 66 -8.28 -7.13 9.28
CA VAL A 66 -7.36 -8.27 9.43
C VAL A 66 -6.41 -8.04 10.60
N ARG A 67 -5.88 -6.81 10.72
CA ARG A 67 -5.04 -6.40 11.83
C ARG A 67 -5.71 -6.58 13.18
N ASN A 68 -7.00 -6.30 13.33
CA ASN A 68 -7.66 -6.29 14.64
C ASN A 68 -8.33 -7.63 14.99
N ASN A 69 -8.87 -8.33 13.99
CA ASN A 69 -9.80 -9.45 14.22
C ASN A 69 -9.26 -10.82 13.79
N SER A 70 -8.12 -10.88 13.10
CA SER A 70 -7.60 -12.14 12.57
C SER A 70 -6.52 -12.79 13.42
N SER A 71 -6.43 -14.11 13.28
CA SER A 71 -5.38 -14.93 13.92
C SER A 71 -3.99 -14.53 13.44
N ASN A 72 -2.99 -14.87 14.26
CA ASN A 72 -1.58 -14.59 13.97
C ASN A 72 -1.08 -15.26 12.67
N TYR A 73 -1.67 -16.39 12.30
CA TYR A 73 -1.38 -17.06 11.02
C TYR A 73 -1.89 -16.22 9.84
N VAL A 74 -3.15 -15.79 9.87
CA VAL A 74 -3.77 -14.99 8.81
C VAL A 74 -3.03 -13.66 8.63
N VAL A 75 -2.73 -12.96 9.73
CA VAL A 75 -1.97 -11.70 9.69
C VAL A 75 -0.61 -11.88 9.03
N ARG A 76 0.09 -12.97 9.32
CA ARG A 76 1.39 -13.27 8.71
C ARG A 76 1.27 -13.53 7.22
N THR A 77 0.29 -14.33 6.79
CA THR A 77 0.06 -14.61 5.37
C THR A 77 -0.29 -13.35 4.60
N PHE A 78 -1.15 -12.50 5.17
CA PHE A 78 -1.47 -11.20 4.58
C PHE A 78 -0.25 -10.29 4.51
N ALA A 79 0.63 -10.29 5.52
CA ALA A 79 1.86 -9.49 5.49
C ALA A 79 2.83 -9.91 4.37
N ILE A 80 2.91 -11.21 4.06
CA ILE A 80 3.70 -11.71 2.93
C ILE A 80 3.08 -11.27 1.61
N LEU A 81 1.76 -11.39 1.47
CA LEU A 81 1.05 -10.91 0.29
C LEU A 81 1.27 -9.40 0.10
N MET A 82 1.10 -8.63 1.17
CA MET A 82 1.24 -7.18 1.13
C MET A 82 2.67 -6.74 0.81
N SER A 83 3.70 -7.45 1.27
CA SER A 83 5.08 -7.11 0.88
C SER A 83 5.31 -7.24 -0.62
N LEU A 84 4.75 -8.29 -1.25
CA LEU A 84 4.83 -8.50 -2.69
C LEU A 84 4.00 -7.48 -3.47
N VAL A 85 2.77 -7.20 -3.02
CA VAL A 85 1.88 -6.23 -3.65
C VAL A 85 2.47 -4.82 -3.58
N SER A 86 3.03 -4.40 -2.44
CA SER A 86 3.66 -3.09 -2.31
C SER A 86 4.92 -2.95 -3.18
N LEU A 87 5.70 -4.04 -3.34
CA LEU A 87 6.83 -4.07 -4.26
C LEU A 87 6.36 -3.90 -5.71
N ALA A 88 5.36 -4.68 -6.12
CA ALA A 88 4.79 -4.61 -7.45
C ALA A 88 4.20 -3.22 -7.74
N LEU A 89 3.50 -2.62 -6.77
CA LEU A 89 2.96 -1.26 -6.88
C LEU A 89 4.06 -0.22 -7.09
N GLY A 90 5.18 -0.32 -6.35
CA GLY A 90 6.34 0.55 -6.54
C GLY A 90 6.92 0.44 -7.95
N ILE A 91 7.10 -0.80 -8.45
CA ILE A 91 7.59 -1.07 -9.81
C ILE A 91 6.64 -0.51 -10.86
N VAL A 92 5.34 -0.84 -10.78
CA VAL A 92 4.33 -0.40 -11.75
C VAL A 92 4.20 1.13 -11.76
N THR A 93 4.34 1.78 -10.60
CA THR A 93 4.34 3.25 -10.52
C THR A 93 5.49 3.87 -11.32
N LEU A 94 6.68 3.28 -11.29
CA LEU A 94 7.81 3.75 -12.10
C LEU A 94 7.62 3.50 -13.59
N LEU A 95 6.93 2.41 -13.95
CA LEU A 95 6.64 2.03 -15.33
C LEU A 95 5.37 2.70 -15.89
N ALA A 96 4.70 3.56 -15.11
CA ALA A 96 3.48 4.22 -15.54
C ALA A 96 3.72 5.07 -16.79
N PRO A 97 2.78 5.09 -17.76
CA PRO A 97 2.89 5.94 -18.93
C PRO A 97 2.80 7.44 -18.54
N GLY A 98 3.28 8.32 -19.41
CA GLY A 98 3.35 9.76 -19.17
C GLY A 98 4.69 10.23 -18.61
N GLU A 99 4.81 11.55 -18.39
CA GLU A 99 6.08 12.18 -18.04
C GLU A 99 6.52 11.84 -16.61
N PRO A 100 7.72 11.25 -16.42
CA PRO A 100 8.26 11.02 -15.09
C PRO A 100 8.47 12.33 -14.34
N ASN A 101 8.06 12.37 -13.07
CA ASN A 101 8.24 13.53 -12.21
C ASN A 101 8.62 13.11 -10.78
N VAL A 102 8.91 14.10 -9.94
CA VAL A 102 9.30 13.87 -8.54
C VAL A 102 8.19 13.17 -7.75
N GLY A 103 6.93 13.50 -7.98
CA GLY A 103 5.80 12.89 -7.26
C GLY A 103 5.64 11.39 -7.57
N ARG A 104 5.86 10.97 -8.81
CA ARG A 104 5.92 9.56 -9.21
C ARG A 104 7.01 8.80 -8.45
N ILE A 105 8.20 9.40 -8.33
CA ILE A 105 9.31 8.80 -7.58
C ILE A 105 8.94 8.67 -6.10
N ILE A 106 8.39 9.73 -5.49
CA ILE A 106 7.94 9.71 -4.09
C ILE A 106 6.92 8.59 -3.88
N TYR A 107 5.92 8.48 -4.76
CA TYR A 107 4.88 7.47 -4.63
C TYR A 107 5.41 6.04 -4.79
N ALA A 108 6.35 5.83 -5.73
CA ALA A 108 7.02 4.54 -5.88
C ALA A 108 7.84 4.17 -4.63
N VAL A 109 8.56 5.13 -4.05
CA VAL A 109 9.32 4.95 -2.81
C VAL A 109 8.41 4.52 -1.66
N ILE A 110 7.20 5.08 -1.55
CA ILE A 110 6.22 4.65 -0.53
C ILE A 110 5.92 3.15 -0.68
N GLY A 111 5.69 2.66 -1.90
CA GLY A 111 5.49 1.23 -2.17
C GLY A 111 6.68 0.37 -1.72
N PHE A 112 7.90 0.78 -2.05
CA PHE A 112 9.11 0.07 -1.62
C PHE A 112 9.31 0.09 -0.11
N VAL A 113 9.09 1.23 0.55
CA VAL A 113 9.16 1.35 2.01
C VAL A 113 8.20 0.39 2.68
N PHE A 114 6.95 0.30 2.23
CA PHE A 114 6.00 -0.67 2.81
C PHE A 114 6.42 -2.11 2.58
N SER A 115 6.92 -2.45 1.39
CA SER A 115 7.44 -3.78 1.11
C SER A 115 8.57 -4.14 2.09
N THR A 116 9.55 -3.24 2.25
CA THR A 116 10.66 -3.40 3.19
C THR A 116 10.18 -3.52 4.64
N LEU A 117 9.24 -2.68 5.07
CA LEU A 117 8.69 -2.72 6.43
C LEU A 117 8.04 -4.07 6.74
N TYR A 118 7.27 -4.63 5.81
CA TYR A 118 6.70 -5.96 5.97
C TYR A 118 7.78 -7.05 6.05
N VAL A 119 8.77 -7.03 5.15
CA VAL A 119 9.87 -8.01 5.15
C VAL A 119 10.65 -7.96 6.46
N VAL A 120 11.02 -6.76 6.93
CA VAL A 120 11.75 -6.55 8.18
C VAL A 120 10.91 -7.01 9.38
N ALA A 121 9.63 -6.64 9.44
CA ALA A 121 8.73 -7.07 10.51
C ALA A 121 8.57 -8.60 10.55
N LEU A 122 8.49 -9.24 9.38
CA LEU A 122 8.41 -10.69 9.25
C LEU A 122 9.71 -11.39 9.68
N ALA A 123 10.86 -10.89 9.22
CA ALA A 123 12.18 -11.45 9.51
C ALA A 123 12.52 -11.37 11.01
N LEU A 124 12.30 -10.21 11.62
CA LEU A 124 12.52 -10.01 13.05
C LEU A 124 11.55 -10.84 13.92
N GLY A 125 10.39 -11.21 13.37
CA GLY A 125 9.46 -12.13 14.01
C GLY A 125 9.87 -13.61 13.95
N LYS A 126 10.81 -13.98 13.05
CA LYS A 126 11.30 -15.36 12.86
C LYS A 126 12.56 -15.66 13.70
N ASN A 127 13.39 -14.65 13.98
CA ASN A 127 14.76 -14.81 14.49
C ASN A 127 14.90 -15.05 16.02
N LYS A 128 13.97 -15.79 16.65
CA LYS A 128 14.06 -16.18 18.07
C LYS A 128 13.58 -17.61 18.29
N ASN A 129 14.14 -18.55 17.53
CA ASN A 129 14.14 -19.97 17.85
C ASN A 129 15.58 -20.39 18.10
#